data_AF-A0A0G0ZHR2-F1
#
_entry.id   AF-A0A0G0ZHR2-F1
#
_cell.length_a   1.000
_cell.length_b   1.000
_cell.length_c   1.000
_cell.angle_alpha   90.00
_cell.angle_beta   90.00
_cell.angle_gamma   90.00
#
_symmetry.space_group_name_H-M   'P 1'
#
loop_
_entity.id
_entity.type
_entity.pdbx_description
1 polymer ?
#
loop_
_entity_poly.entity_id
_entity_poly.type
_entity_poly.pdbx_seq_one_letter_code
_entity_poly.pdbx_strand_id
1 'polypeptide(L)'
;MSDQSLTPKQLETLQKIEKHIDANGFAPTVAELKTTLAVSSNQAVINHLDALEGKGYITREKRARGIKVTKPSSSGDEGNSLVSILSEITKNRQASNKKVKPRMLFSSPYALSDASGQVIHGKIDNEQY
;
A
#
# COMPACT_ATOMS: atom_id res chain seq x y z
N MET A 1 -37.68 -4.65 -18.23
CA MET A 1 -36.29 -4.15 -18.28
C MET A 1 -35.39 -5.28 -17.85
N SER A 2 -34.30 -5.55 -18.57
CA SER A 2 -33.41 -6.68 -18.29
C SER A 2 -32.47 -6.39 -17.12
N ASP A 3 -32.28 -7.41 -16.28
CA ASP A 3 -31.46 -7.34 -15.07
C ASP A 3 -30.03 -6.87 -15.39
N GLN A 4 -29.54 -5.91 -14.59
CA GLN A 4 -28.25 -5.24 -14.84
C GLN A 4 -27.04 -6.06 -14.36
N SER A 5 -27.24 -7.22 -13.73
CA SER A 5 -26.15 -8.01 -13.14
C SER A 5 -25.09 -8.40 -14.17
N LEU A 6 -23.82 -8.26 -13.80
CA LEU A 6 -22.67 -8.72 -14.58
C LEU A 6 -22.45 -10.20 -14.31
N THR A 7 -22.17 -11.00 -15.35
CA THR A 7 -21.68 -12.36 -15.13
C THR A 7 -20.30 -12.29 -14.46
N PRO A 8 -19.88 -13.31 -13.67
CA PRO A 8 -18.59 -13.27 -12.97
C PRO A 8 -17.39 -12.95 -13.88
N LYS A 9 -17.41 -13.42 -15.13
CA LYS A 9 -16.36 -13.10 -16.14
C LYS A 9 -16.47 -11.69 -16.73
N GLN A 10 -17.66 -11.10 -16.82
CA GLN A 10 -17.83 -9.69 -17.17
C GLN A 10 -17.34 -8.78 -16.03
N LEU A 11 -17.67 -9.12 -14.77
CA LEU A 11 -17.20 -8.40 -13.59
C LEU A 11 -15.67 -8.48 -13.46
N GLU A 12 -15.08 -9.68 -13.62
CA GLU A 12 -13.63 -9.86 -13.65
C GLU A 12 -12.99 -9.01 -14.76
N THR A 13 -13.56 -9.00 -15.97
CA THR A 13 -13.07 -8.18 -17.09
C THR A 13 -13.07 -6.68 -16.73
N LEU A 14 -14.15 -6.18 -16.12
CA LEU A 14 -14.24 -4.79 -15.67
C LEU A 14 -13.19 -4.46 -14.60
N GLN A 15 -13.06 -5.31 -13.57
CA GLN A 15 -12.07 -5.15 -12.50
C GLN A 15 -10.62 -5.21 -12.98
N LYS A 16 -10.31 -6.03 -14.01
CA LYS A 16 -8.98 -6.03 -14.64
C LYS A 16 -8.72 -4.74 -15.46
N ILE A 17 -9.74 -4.12 -16.05
CA ILE A 17 -9.61 -2.83 -16.74
C ILE A 17 -9.33 -1.73 -15.72
N GLU A 18 -10.14 -1.63 -14.66
CA GLU A 18 -9.99 -0.64 -13.57
C GLU A 18 -8.61 -0.74 -12.93
N LYS A 19 -8.24 -1.92 -12.43
CA LYS A 19 -6.92 -2.13 -11.78
C LYS A 19 -5.72 -1.86 -12.70
N HIS A 20 -5.88 -2.02 -14.02
CA HIS A 20 -4.82 -1.67 -14.97
C HIS A 20 -4.72 -0.15 -15.19
N ILE A 21 -5.86 0.56 -15.19
CA ILE A 21 -5.88 2.04 -15.20
C ILE A 21 -5.26 2.59 -13.91
N ASP A 22 -5.65 2.06 -12.74
CA ASP A 22 -5.12 2.49 -11.44
C ASP A 22 -3.60 2.29 -11.33
N ALA A 23 -3.08 1.19 -11.90
CA ALA A 23 -1.67 0.84 -11.82
C ALA A 23 -0.77 1.53 -12.87
N ASN A 24 -1.31 1.92 -14.03
CA ASN A 24 -0.51 2.42 -15.17
C ASN A 24 -0.91 3.82 -15.66
N GLY A 25 -2.03 4.36 -15.20
CA GLY A 25 -2.58 5.65 -15.67
C GLY A 25 -3.23 5.62 -17.06
N PHE A 26 -3.36 4.44 -17.68
CA PHE A 26 -3.99 4.27 -19.01
C PHE A 26 -4.77 2.95 -19.10
N ALA A 27 -5.72 2.86 -20.03
CA ALA A 27 -6.51 1.65 -20.22
C ALA A 27 -5.76 0.55 -21.01
N PRO A 28 -5.98 -0.73 -20.69
CA PRO A 28 -5.31 -1.85 -21.36
C PRO A 28 -5.81 -2.07 -22.80
N THR A 29 -4.99 -2.72 -23.61
CA THR A 29 -5.38 -3.24 -24.93
C THR A 29 -6.05 -4.62 -24.83
N VAL A 30 -6.70 -5.05 -25.91
CA VAL A 30 -7.30 -6.39 -26.05
C VAL A 30 -6.27 -7.51 -25.84
N ALA A 31 -4.99 -7.28 -26.21
CA ALA A 31 -3.92 -8.26 -26.02
C ALA A 31 -3.48 -8.37 -24.55
N GLU A 32 -3.33 -7.23 -23.85
CA GLU A 32 -3.03 -7.21 -22.41
C GLU A 32 -4.18 -7.82 -21.59
N LEU A 33 -5.43 -7.54 -21.97
CA LEU A 33 -6.61 -8.18 -21.36
C LEU A 33 -6.66 -9.69 -21.62
N LYS A 34 -6.32 -10.17 -22.83
CA LYS A 34 -6.24 -11.61 -23.13
C LYS A 34 -5.31 -12.33 -22.14
N THR A 35 -4.10 -11.80 -21.97
CA THR A 35 -3.08 -12.36 -21.05
C THR A 35 -3.56 -12.26 -19.60
N THR A 36 -4.14 -11.13 -19.21
CA THR A 36 -4.57 -10.83 -17.83
C THR A 36 -5.82 -11.61 -17.40
N LEU A 37 -6.64 -12.09 -18.35
CA LEU A 37 -7.83 -12.92 -18.13
C LEU A 37 -7.59 -14.41 -18.45
N ALA A 38 -6.39 -14.77 -18.91
CA ALA A 38 -6.00 -16.12 -19.33
C ALA A 38 -6.95 -16.78 -20.36
N VAL A 39 -7.55 -15.98 -21.26
CA VAL A 39 -8.50 -16.49 -22.27
C VAL A 39 -7.80 -16.89 -23.58
N SER A 40 -8.37 -17.88 -24.28
CA SER A 40 -7.75 -18.51 -25.46
C SER A 40 -7.66 -17.59 -26.69
N SER A 41 -8.62 -16.69 -26.89
CA SER A 41 -8.74 -15.86 -28.10
C SER A 41 -9.04 -14.39 -27.80
N ASN A 42 -8.53 -13.49 -28.65
CA ASN A 42 -8.87 -12.06 -28.63
C ASN A 42 -10.38 -11.84 -28.79
N GLN A 43 -11.07 -12.72 -29.54
CA GLN A 43 -12.52 -12.60 -29.74
C GLN A 43 -13.30 -12.84 -28.44
N ALA A 44 -12.80 -13.66 -27.51
CA ALA A 44 -13.44 -13.85 -26.21
C ALA A 44 -13.39 -12.55 -25.38
N VAL A 45 -12.25 -11.84 -25.41
CA VAL A 45 -12.10 -10.51 -24.78
C VAL A 45 -13.05 -9.52 -25.45
N ILE A 46 -13.11 -9.48 -26.78
CA ILE A 46 -14.00 -8.57 -27.53
C ILE A 46 -15.46 -8.83 -27.13
N ASN A 47 -15.92 -10.08 -27.12
CA ASN A 47 -17.28 -10.43 -26.70
C ASN A 47 -17.59 -10.02 -25.25
N HIS A 48 -16.61 -10.02 -24.34
CA HIS A 48 -16.78 -9.51 -22.97
C HIS A 48 -16.86 -7.97 -22.93
N LEU A 49 -16.04 -7.28 -23.72
CA LEU A 49 -16.08 -5.81 -23.86
C LEU A 49 -17.41 -5.35 -24.48
N ASP A 50 -17.87 -6.01 -25.55
CA ASP A 50 -19.14 -5.71 -26.23
C ASP A 50 -20.33 -5.87 -25.28
N ALA A 51 -20.31 -6.88 -24.41
CA ALA A 51 -21.33 -7.10 -23.39
C ALA A 51 -21.27 -6.09 -22.23
N LEU A 52 -20.10 -5.54 -21.88
CA LEU A 52 -19.94 -4.45 -20.91
C LEU A 52 -20.36 -3.10 -21.50
N GLU A 53 -20.06 -2.88 -22.78
CA GLU A 53 -20.45 -1.68 -23.55
C GLU A 53 -21.98 -1.64 -23.76
N GLY A 54 -22.60 -2.75 -24.15
CA GLY A 54 -24.06 -2.89 -24.26
C GLY A 54 -24.82 -2.76 -22.93
N LYS A 55 -24.15 -2.94 -21.78
CA LYS A 55 -24.68 -2.65 -20.43
C LYS A 55 -24.29 -1.25 -19.91
N GLY A 56 -23.54 -0.47 -20.69
CA GLY A 56 -23.10 0.88 -20.33
C GLY A 56 -22.13 0.95 -19.15
N TYR A 57 -21.36 -0.11 -18.88
CA TYR A 57 -20.29 -0.08 -17.88
C TYR A 57 -18.99 0.51 -18.44
N ILE A 58 -18.74 0.32 -19.73
CA ILE A 58 -17.59 0.87 -20.46
C ILE A 58 -18.04 1.54 -21.77
N THR A 59 -17.12 2.24 -22.42
CA THR A 59 -17.24 2.75 -23.79
C THR A 59 -15.89 2.64 -24.48
N ARG A 60 -15.86 2.27 -25.76
CA ARG A 60 -14.63 1.93 -26.48
C ARG A 60 -14.52 2.64 -27.83
N GLU A 61 -13.47 3.44 -27.99
CA GLU A 61 -13.04 3.97 -29.29
C GLU A 61 -12.34 2.90 -30.15
N LYS A 62 -12.37 3.08 -31.47
CA LYS A 62 -11.61 2.27 -32.45
C LYS A 62 -10.12 2.63 -32.48
N ARG A 63 -9.48 2.70 -31.31
CA ARG A 63 -8.08 3.11 -31.11
C ARG A 63 -7.41 2.26 -30.02
N ALA A 64 -6.08 2.15 -30.07
CA ALA A 64 -5.32 1.54 -28.98
C ALA A 64 -5.56 2.31 -27.66
N ARG A 65 -5.75 1.57 -26.55
CA ARG A 65 -6.08 2.12 -25.22
C ARG A 65 -7.37 2.96 -25.15
N GLY A 66 -8.22 2.90 -26.16
CA GLY A 66 -9.47 3.67 -26.26
C GLY A 66 -10.63 3.17 -25.38
N ILE A 67 -10.36 2.41 -24.30
CA ILE A 67 -11.40 1.90 -23.39
C ILE A 67 -11.56 2.90 -22.23
N LYS A 68 -12.78 3.38 -22.00
CA LYS A 68 -13.15 4.22 -20.87
C LYS A 68 -14.15 3.48 -19.98
N VAL A 69 -13.95 3.51 -18.67
CA VAL A 69 -14.93 3.04 -17.69
C VAL A 69 -15.97 4.15 -17.44
N THR A 70 -17.25 3.77 -17.48
CA THR A 70 -18.41 4.67 -17.39
C THR A 70 -19.24 4.41 -16.12
N LYS A 71 -19.25 3.17 -15.62
CA LYS A 71 -19.74 2.81 -14.28
C LYS A 71 -18.65 1.95 -13.60
N PRO A 72 -18.23 2.26 -12.36
CA PRO A 72 -17.28 1.41 -11.65
C PRO A 72 -17.90 0.04 -11.33
N SER A 73 -17.07 -0.99 -11.17
CA SER A 73 -17.52 -2.31 -10.69
C SER A 73 -18.01 -2.25 -9.24
N SER A 74 -17.40 -1.40 -8.42
CA SER A 74 -17.75 -1.12 -7.03
C SER A 74 -18.93 -0.13 -6.93
N SER A 75 -20.11 -0.54 -7.39
CA SER A 75 -21.39 0.12 -7.04
C SER A 75 -21.80 -0.23 -5.60
N GLY A 76 -21.04 0.26 -4.63
CA GLY A 76 -21.29 0.09 -3.19
C GLY A 76 -20.21 0.76 -2.34
N ASP A 77 -20.65 1.55 -1.35
CA ASP A 77 -19.85 2.51 -0.58
C ASP A 77 -18.85 1.90 0.44
N GLU A 78 -18.58 0.60 0.33
CA GLU A 78 -17.75 -0.19 1.26
C GLU A 78 -16.24 0.12 1.20
N GLY A 79 -15.79 0.86 0.17
CA GLY A 79 -14.37 1.13 -0.08
C GLY A 79 -13.63 1.87 1.05
N ASN A 80 -14.35 2.60 1.91
CA ASN A 80 -13.75 3.35 3.02
C ASN A 80 -13.74 2.60 4.36
N SER A 81 -14.39 1.43 4.48
CA SER A 81 -14.56 0.75 5.78
C SER A 81 -13.22 0.38 6.44
N LEU A 82 -12.32 -0.28 5.70
CA LEU A 82 -11.00 -0.67 6.22
C LEU A 82 -10.08 0.54 6.51
N VAL A 83 -10.13 1.58 5.66
CA VAL A 83 -9.35 2.81 5.85
C VAL A 83 -9.85 3.58 7.09
N SER A 84 -11.16 3.62 7.30
CA SER A 84 -11.79 4.19 8.49
C SER A 84 -11.38 3.44 9.76
N ILE A 85 -11.47 2.11 9.78
CA ILE A 85 -11.06 1.27 10.92
C ILE A 85 -9.58 1.50 11.28
N LEU A 86 -8.69 1.54 10.28
CA LEU A 86 -7.26 1.81 10.50
C LEU A 86 -7.00 3.25 10.99
N SER A 87 -7.78 4.23 10.51
CA SER A 87 -7.73 5.63 10.98
C SER A 87 -8.18 5.74 12.45
N GLU A 88 -9.27 5.07 12.83
CA GLU A 88 -9.77 5.06 14.21
C GLU A 88 -8.78 4.42 15.18
N ILE A 89 -8.21 3.26 14.81
CA ILE A 89 -7.20 2.57 15.61
C ILE A 89 -5.93 3.41 15.78
N THR A 90 -5.48 4.11 14.74
CA THR A 90 -4.25 4.92 14.79
C THR A 90 -4.43 6.25 15.54
N LYS A 91 -5.59 6.90 15.43
CA LYS A 91 -5.95 8.06 16.28
C LYS A 91 -5.93 7.68 17.76
N ASN A 92 -6.58 6.58 18.14
CA ASN A 92 -6.78 6.23 19.55
C ASN A 92 -5.49 5.82 20.29
N ARG A 93 -4.41 5.44 19.58
CA ARG A 93 -3.09 5.15 20.18
C ARG A 93 -2.38 6.39 20.74
N GLN A 94 -2.67 7.59 20.23
CA GLN A 94 -1.87 8.78 20.54
C GLN A 94 -2.15 9.36 21.95
N ALA A 95 -3.32 9.09 22.52
CA ALA A 95 -3.72 9.62 23.82
C ALA A 95 -2.95 9.02 25.02
N SER A 96 -2.43 7.80 24.89
CA SER A 96 -1.89 7.02 26.02
C SER A 96 -0.41 7.25 26.34
N ASN A 97 0.36 7.87 25.44
CA ASN A 97 1.81 8.02 25.64
C ASN A 97 2.15 9.24 26.53
N LYS A 98 1.74 9.18 27.81
CA LYS A 98 2.07 10.18 28.84
C LYS A 98 3.59 10.27 29.03
N LYS A 99 4.19 11.26 28.36
CA LYS A 99 5.58 11.77 28.45
C LYS A 99 6.36 11.29 29.69
N VAL A 100 6.93 10.09 29.60
CA VAL A 100 7.78 9.52 30.65
C VAL A 100 9.05 10.36 30.71
N LYS A 101 9.27 11.07 31.83
CA LYS A 101 10.54 11.76 32.06
C LYS A 101 11.65 10.70 32.16
N PRO A 102 12.75 10.78 31.39
CA PRO A 102 13.84 9.83 31.52
C PRO A 102 14.41 9.93 32.94
N ARG A 103 14.53 8.79 33.63
CA ARG A 103 15.10 8.74 34.98
C ARG A 103 16.60 9.01 34.89
N MET A 104 17.01 10.22 35.29
CA MET A 104 18.43 10.60 35.36
C MET A 104 19.15 9.72 36.38
N LEU A 105 19.91 8.75 35.89
CA LEU A 105 20.83 7.93 36.67
C LEU A 105 22.20 8.63 36.69
N PHE A 106 22.38 9.54 37.65
CA PHE A 106 23.66 10.22 37.88
C PHE A 106 24.61 9.36 38.74
N SER A 107 25.56 8.71 38.09
CA SER A 107 26.90 8.35 38.61
C SER A 107 27.68 7.61 37.51
N SER A 108 28.99 7.81 37.29
CA SER A 108 29.92 8.88 37.68
C SER A 108 31.00 8.94 36.59
N PRO A 109 31.65 10.08 36.25
CA PRO A 109 32.62 10.10 35.16
C PRO A 109 33.88 9.30 35.49
N TYR A 110 34.10 8.19 34.78
CA TYR A 110 35.34 7.43 34.83
C TYR A 110 36.43 8.14 34.01
N ALA A 111 37.43 8.71 34.70
CA ALA A 111 38.63 9.28 34.10
C ALA A 111 39.84 8.33 34.26
N LEU A 112 40.77 8.35 33.31
CA LEU A 112 42.00 7.55 33.28
C LEU A 112 43.27 8.44 33.38
N SER A 113 44.44 7.86 33.70
CA SER A 113 45.58 8.54 34.37
C SER A 113 46.93 7.76 34.26
N ASP A 114 48.07 8.38 33.90
CA ASP A 114 49.45 7.77 33.82
C ASP A 114 50.51 8.33 34.85
N ALA A 115 51.74 8.85 34.55
CA ALA A 115 52.77 9.18 35.60
C ALA A 115 53.50 10.58 35.62
N SER A 116 53.08 11.51 36.51
CA SER A 116 53.58 12.88 36.83
C SER A 116 52.84 13.71 37.94
N GLY A 117 51.49 13.73 38.12
CA GLY A 117 50.86 14.49 39.25
C GLY A 117 49.32 14.78 39.44
N GLN A 118 48.35 14.42 38.58
CA GLN A 118 46.88 14.64 38.76
C GLN A 118 46.04 13.33 38.73
N VAL A 119 45.06 13.09 37.81
CA VAL A 119 45.33 12.49 36.48
C VAL A 119 46.83 12.46 36.20
N ILE A 120 47.39 11.33 35.83
CA ILE A 120 48.83 11.20 35.77
C ILE A 120 49.47 10.96 37.18
N HIS A 121 48.80 10.43 38.23
CA HIS A 121 49.35 9.80 39.50
C HIS A 121 50.41 10.47 40.46
N GLY A 122 50.48 9.94 41.70
CA GLY A 122 51.52 10.17 42.73
C GLY A 122 51.93 8.87 43.49
N LYS A 123 53.00 8.93 44.30
CA LYS A 123 53.69 7.77 44.93
C LYS A 123 53.06 7.20 46.22
N ILE A 124 53.35 5.92 46.49
CA ILE A 124 53.43 5.32 47.85
C ILE A 124 54.55 4.25 47.85
N ASP A 125 55.24 4.07 48.98
CA ASP A 125 56.42 3.21 49.12
C ASP A 125 56.20 2.06 50.14
N ASN A 126 56.65 0.85 49.80
CA ASN A 126 57.21 -0.23 50.65
C ASN A 126 57.39 -1.49 49.77
N GLU A 127 58.49 -2.26 49.79
CA GLU A 127 59.29 -2.85 50.89
C GLU A 127 58.62 -4.07 51.57
N GLN A 128 59.33 -5.21 51.50
CA GLN A 128 59.24 -6.44 52.32
C GLN A 128 57.82 -7.03 52.56
N TYR A 129 57.50 -8.26 52.17
CA TYR A 129 58.27 -9.49 52.44
C TYR A 129 57.89 -10.62 51.46
#